data_AF-A0A5B7BC41-F1
#
_entry.id   AF-A0A5B7BC41-F1
#
_cell.length_a   1.000
_cell.length_b   1.000
_cell.length_c   1.000
_cell.angle_alpha   90.00
_cell.angle_beta   90.00
_cell.angle_gamma   90.00
#
_symmetry.space_group_name_H-M   'P 1'
#
loop_
_entity.id
_entity.type
_entity.pdbx_description
1 polymer ?
#
loop_
_entity_poly.entity_id
_entity_poly.type
_entity_poly.pdbx_seq_one_letter_code
_entity_poly.pdbx_strand_id
1 'polypeptide(L)'
;LQNLRILEVRNCGCQNSLFSFSVGRSFVQLKEMSIINCTSLEEIIAEAKEEEVAADKIVFPQMSSLILEDLPELTSFSQKSCTFEWLSLKKMKIAGCRKLKSFTPNELDL
;
A
#
# COMPACT_ATOMS: atom_id res chain seq x y z
N LEU A 1 -11.45 -2.48 -8.74
CA LEU A 1 -10.41 -3.21 -9.49
C LEU A 1 -10.42 -4.71 -9.16
N GLN A 2 -11.61 -5.32 -9.13
CA GLN A 2 -11.79 -6.62 -8.47
C GLN A 2 -11.12 -7.80 -9.18
N ASN A 3 -10.77 -7.69 -10.46
CA ASN A 3 -10.05 -8.71 -11.22
C ASN A 3 -8.56 -8.39 -11.43
N LEU A 4 -8.10 -7.24 -10.93
CA LEU A 4 -6.71 -6.81 -11.11
C LEU A 4 -5.80 -7.74 -10.30
N ARG A 5 -4.84 -8.38 -10.98
CA ARG A 5 -3.88 -9.31 -10.38
C ARG A 5 -2.48 -8.73 -10.24
N ILE A 6 -2.10 -7.86 -11.16
CA ILE A 6 -0.78 -7.22 -11.18
C ILE A 6 -1.04 -5.72 -11.31
N LEU A 7 -0.42 -4.95 -10.43
CA LEU A 7 -0.44 -3.50 -10.44
C LEU A 7 1.00 -3.01 -10.52
N GLU A 8 1.29 -2.24 -11.56
CA GLU A 8 2.59 -1.63 -11.77
C GLU A 8 2.42 -0.14 -12.03
N VAL A 9 3.09 0.69 -11.22
CA VAL A 9 3.08 2.14 -11.32
C VAL A 9 4.53 2.61 -11.40
N ARG A 10 4.89 3.31 -12.47
CA ARG A 10 6.23 3.85 -12.68
C ARG A 10 6.19 5.34 -12.96
N ASN A 11 7.16 6.08 -12.42
CA ASN A 11 7.36 7.50 -12.75
C ASN A 11 6.10 8.37 -12.56
N CYS A 12 5.23 8.05 -11.59
CA CYS A 12 4.06 8.90 -11.35
C CYS A 12 4.44 10.17 -10.58
N GLY A 13 3.99 11.33 -11.09
CA GLY A 13 3.99 12.61 -10.36
C GLY A 13 2.80 12.77 -9.42
N CYS A 14 2.16 11.67 -9.00
CA CYS A 14 1.03 11.65 -8.09
C CYS A 14 1.45 12.31 -6.75
N GLN A 15 0.74 13.35 -6.34
CA GLN A 15 0.96 14.01 -5.04
C GLN A 15 0.09 13.33 -3.98
N ASN A 16 0.63 13.17 -2.78
CA ASN A 16 -0.02 12.57 -1.62
C ASN A 16 -0.25 11.06 -1.76
N SER A 17 -1.29 10.62 -2.49
CA SER A 17 -1.74 9.22 -2.55
C SER A 17 -2.00 8.70 -3.97
N LEU A 18 -1.86 7.37 -4.19
CA LEU A 18 -2.21 6.74 -5.48
C LEU A 18 -3.68 6.33 -5.55
N PHE A 19 -4.23 5.84 -4.44
CA PHE A 19 -5.55 5.23 -4.39
C PHE A 19 -6.37 5.78 -3.24
N SER A 20 -7.68 5.93 -3.45
CA SER A 20 -8.59 6.10 -2.32
C SER A 20 -8.65 4.80 -1.50
N PHE A 21 -9.08 4.92 -0.25
CA PHE A 21 -9.33 3.79 0.63
C PHE A 21 -10.28 2.75 0.01
N SER A 22 -11.42 3.19 -0.56
CA SER A 22 -12.36 2.36 -1.31
C SER A 22 -11.73 1.59 -2.48
N VAL A 23 -10.83 2.22 -3.24
CA VAL A 23 -10.11 1.54 -4.33
C VAL A 23 -9.16 0.49 -3.75
N GLY A 24 -8.44 0.84 -2.67
CA GLY A 24 -7.59 -0.08 -1.90
C GLY A 24 -8.30 -1.36 -1.49
N ARG A 25 -9.52 -1.25 -0.93
CA ARG A 25 -10.35 -2.41 -0.54
C ARG A 25 -10.78 -3.28 -1.71
N SER A 26 -10.79 -2.75 -2.93
CA SER A 26 -11.17 -3.51 -4.11
C SER A 26 -10.06 -4.43 -4.64
N PHE A 27 -8.85 -4.39 -4.07
CA PHE A 27 -7.68 -5.19 -4.47
C PHE A 27 -7.68 -6.63 -3.95
N VAL A 28 -8.85 -7.23 -3.77
CA VAL A 28 -9.01 -8.59 -3.21
C VAL A 28 -8.37 -9.69 -4.08
N GLN A 29 -8.19 -9.48 -5.38
CA GLN A 29 -7.51 -10.43 -6.28
C GLN A 29 -6.05 -10.04 -6.60
N LEU A 30 -5.55 -8.94 -6.02
CA LEU A 30 -4.22 -8.43 -6.35
C LEU A 30 -3.14 -9.35 -5.79
N LYS A 31 -2.25 -9.81 -6.67
CA LYS A 31 -1.15 -10.73 -6.36
C LYS A 31 0.19 -10.01 -6.29
N GLU A 32 0.38 -9.00 -7.13
CA GLU A 32 1.64 -8.29 -7.26
C GLU A 32 1.39 -6.79 -7.33
N MET A 33 2.13 -6.04 -6.52
CA MET A 33 2.15 -4.58 -6.54
C MET A 33 3.59 -4.10 -6.68
N SER A 34 3.84 -3.26 -7.68
CA SER A 34 5.12 -2.59 -7.89
C SER A 34 4.92 -1.10 -8.10
N ILE A 35 5.58 -0.28 -7.28
CA ILE A 35 5.55 1.17 -7.35
C ILE A 35 6.99 1.66 -7.38
N ILE A 36 7.39 2.28 -8.49
CA ILE A 36 8.79 2.58 -8.80
C ILE A 36 8.94 4.03 -9.25
N ASN A 37 9.89 4.74 -8.66
CA ASN A 37 10.30 6.09 -9.07
C ASN A 37 9.14 7.12 -9.05
N CYS A 38 8.21 7.00 -8.10
CA CYS A 38 7.16 7.99 -7.87
C CYS A 38 7.63 8.96 -6.78
N THR A 39 8.34 10.02 -7.19
CA THR A 39 9.12 10.85 -6.28
C THR A 39 8.31 11.77 -5.38
N SER A 40 7.05 12.03 -5.71
CA SER A 40 6.16 12.92 -4.95
C SER A 40 5.11 12.18 -4.11
N LEU A 41 5.20 10.85 -4.07
CA LEU A 41 4.21 10.01 -3.40
C LEU A 41 4.49 9.95 -1.89
N GLU A 42 3.51 10.32 -1.06
CA GLU A 42 3.64 10.35 0.41
C GLU A 42 3.04 9.12 1.09
N GLU A 43 1.96 8.57 0.52
CA GLU A 43 1.26 7.37 0.94
C GLU A 43 0.75 6.59 -0.28
N ILE A 44 0.47 5.30 -0.17
CA ILE A 44 -0.01 4.50 -1.32
C ILE A 44 -1.54 4.54 -1.38
N ILE A 45 -2.18 4.43 -0.23
CA ILE A 45 -3.63 4.50 -0.06
C ILE A 45 -3.93 5.71 0.84
N ALA A 46 -4.89 6.53 0.42
CA ALA A 46 -5.38 7.67 1.19
C ALA A 46 -6.13 7.22 2.45
N GLU A 47 -6.16 8.08 3.46
CA GLU A 47 -6.97 7.88 4.66
C GLU A 47 -8.46 7.62 4.35
N ALA A 48 -9.09 6.74 5.14
CA ALA A 48 -10.52 6.50 5.09
C ALA A 48 -11.29 7.79 5.47
N LYS A 49 -12.33 8.12 4.69
CA LYS A 49 -13.24 9.21 5.08
C LYS A 49 -14.17 8.76 6.21
N GLU A 50 -14.78 9.69 6.93
CA GLU A 50 -15.71 9.42 8.06
C GLU A 50 -16.81 8.37 7.72
N GLU A 51 -17.27 8.35 6.48
CA GLU A 51 -18.28 7.40 5.99
C GLU A 51 -17.73 5.97 5.75
N GLU A 52 -16.41 5.81 5.66
CA GLU A 52 -15.70 4.54 5.42
C GLU A 52 -15.15 3.91 6.72
N VAL A 53 -15.27 4.61 7.87
CA VAL A 53 -14.74 4.25 9.21
C VAL A 53 -15.30 2.95 9.78
N ALA A 54 -16.42 2.44 9.25
CA ALA A 54 -16.97 1.15 9.71
C ALA A 54 -16.02 -0.05 9.46
N ALA A 55 -14.93 0.14 8.71
CA ALA A 55 -13.92 -0.89 8.53
C ALA A 55 -12.51 -0.28 8.40
N ASP A 56 -11.80 -0.22 9.52
CA ASP A 56 -10.41 0.25 9.65
C ASP A 56 -9.36 -0.73 9.08
N LYS A 57 -9.76 -1.60 8.16
CA LYS A 57 -8.94 -2.75 7.75
C LYS A 57 -9.01 -3.00 6.24
N ILE A 58 -7.84 -3.07 5.63
CA ILE A 58 -7.67 -3.52 4.24
C ILE A 58 -6.96 -4.88 4.24
N VAL A 59 -7.61 -5.86 3.62
CA VAL A 59 -7.08 -7.22 3.49
C VAL A 59 -6.62 -7.44 2.05
N PHE A 60 -5.38 -7.89 1.92
CA PHE A 60 -4.78 -8.34 0.66
C PHE A 60 -4.62 -9.88 0.69
N PRO A 61 -5.68 -10.65 0.42
CA PRO A 61 -5.68 -12.08 0.66
C PRO A 61 -4.76 -12.84 -0.30
N GLN A 62 -4.57 -12.31 -1.52
CA GLN A 62 -3.83 -12.97 -2.60
C GLN A 62 -2.45 -12.33 -2.86
N MET A 63 -2.10 -11.24 -2.16
CA MET A 63 -0.87 -10.50 -2.43
C MET A 63 0.35 -11.32 -2.02
N SER A 64 1.21 -11.58 -2.99
CA SER A 64 2.40 -12.42 -2.86
C SER A 64 3.70 -11.65 -3.03
N SER A 65 3.66 -10.51 -3.74
CA SER A 65 4.82 -9.66 -3.99
C SER A 65 4.47 -8.18 -3.83
N LEU A 66 5.22 -7.47 -2.99
CA LEU A 66 5.21 -6.03 -2.85
C LEU A 66 6.60 -5.45 -3.15
N ILE A 67 6.69 -4.54 -4.11
CA ILE A 67 7.93 -3.86 -4.50
C ILE A 67 7.71 -2.36 -4.45
N LEU A 68 8.44 -1.69 -3.56
CA LEU A 68 8.48 -0.25 -3.39
C LEU A 68 9.92 0.21 -3.64
N GLU A 69 10.13 1.00 -4.70
CA GLU A 69 11.48 1.37 -5.13
C GLU A 69 11.55 2.85 -5.52
N ASP A 70 12.56 3.55 -5.00
CA ASP A 70 12.82 4.96 -5.29
C ASP A 70 11.60 5.87 -5.03
N LEU A 71 11.05 5.75 -3.81
CA LEU A 71 9.93 6.54 -3.30
C LEU A 71 10.42 7.44 -2.15
N PRO A 72 11.21 8.50 -2.45
CA PRO A 72 11.88 9.30 -1.42
C PRO A 72 10.93 10.02 -0.45
N GLU A 73 9.72 10.36 -0.91
CA GLU A 73 8.71 11.06 -0.11
C GLU A 73 7.75 10.12 0.61
N LEU A 74 7.80 8.81 0.36
CA LEU A 74 6.86 7.86 0.93
C LEU A 74 7.10 7.73 2.44
N THR A 75 6.08 8.03 3.24
CA THR A 75 6.15 8.03 4.71
C THR A 75 5.45 6.83 5.34
N SER A 76 4.40 6.31 4.70
CA SER A 76 3.56 5.21 5.19
C SER A 76 2.84 4.52 4.01
N PHE A 77 2.24 3.34 4.24
CA PHE A 77 1.37 2.73 3.22
C PHE A 77 0.00 3.43 3.16
N SER A 78 -0.50 3.89 4.31
CA SER A 78 -1.68 4.73 4.54
C SER A 78 -1.57 5.36 5.92
N GLN A 79 -2.29 6.46 6.16
CA GLN A 79 -2.36 7.12 7.48
C GLN A 79 -2.96 6.24 8.60
N LYS A 80 -2.70 6.67 9.85
CA LYS A 80 -2.73 5.92 11.12
C LYS A 80 -4.04 5.25 11.53
N SER A 81 -5.14 5.45 10.80
CA SER A 81 -6.45 4.85 11.09
C SER A 81 -6.64 3.46 10.46
N CYS A 82 -5.75 3.01 9.58
CA CYS A 82 -5.96 1.79 8.78
C CYS A 82 -4.92 0.70 9.08
N THR A 83 -5.42 -0.51 9.36
CA THR A 83 -4.61 -1.73 9.48
C THR A 83 -4.55 -2.50 8.16
N PHE A 84 -3.43 -3.16 7.91
CA PHE A 84 -3.17 -3.92 6.69
C PHE A 84 -2.89 -5.37 7.03
N GLU A 85 -3.57 -6.29 6.34
CA GLU A 85 -3.27 -7.72 6.43
C GLU A 85 -2.85 -8.28 5.08
N TRP A 86 -1.69 -8.92 5.06
CA TRP A 86 -1.14 -9.58 3.88
C TRP A 86 -1.06 -11.09 4.10
N LEU A 87 -2.12 -11.81 3.72
CA LEU A 87 -2.25 -13.23 4.07
C LEU A 87 -1.34 -14.17 3.27
N SER A 88 -0.83 -13.71 2.12
CA SER A 88 -0.06 -14.54 1.17
C SER A 88 1.31 -13.96 0.82
N LEU A 89 1.80 -12.94 1.56
CA LEU A 89 2.99 -12.19 1.16
C LEU A 89 4.25 -13.05 1.29
N LYS A 90 4.94 -13.26 0.17
CA LYS A 90 6.17 -14.07 0.10
C LYS A 90 7.40 -13.23 -0.22
N LYS A 91 7.20 -12.11 -0.92
CA LYS A 91 8.26 -11.22 -1.37
C LYS A 91 7.93 -9.79 -1.01
N MET A 92 8.85 -9.15 -0.31
CA MET A 92 8.84 -7.72 -0.06
C MET A 92 10.19 -7.14 -0.45
N LYS A 93 10.19 -6.10 -1.28
CA LYS A 93 11.37 -5.28 -1.57
C LYS A 93 11.01 -3.82 -1.29
N ILE A 94 11.80 -3.19 -0.42
CA ILE A 94 11.74 -1.76 -0.15
C ILE A 94 13.15 -1.21 -0.35
N ALA A 95 13.33 -0.33 -1.33
CA ALA A 95 14.63 0.27 -1.67
C ALA A 95 14.44 1.75 -2.02
N GLY A 96 15.34 2.62 -1.56
CA GLY A 96 15.24 4.06 -1.87
C GLY A 96 14.09 4.81 -1.16
N CYS A 97 13.32 4.18 -0.29
CA CYS A 97 12.20 4.79 0.46
C CYS A 97 12.66 5.39 1.80
N ARG A 98 13.35 6.53 1.78
CA ARG A 98 14.08 7.05 2.95
C ARG A 98 13.20 7.59 4.08
N LYS A 99 12.00 8.07 3.78
CA LYS A 99 11.06 8.62 4.77
C LYS A 99 10.10 7.57 5.34
N LEU A 100 10.10 6.35 4.80
CA LEU A 100 9.17 5.31 5.17
C LEU A 100 9.46 4.87 6.60
N LYS A 101 8.54 5.18 7.52
CA LYS A 101 8.60 4.69 8.90
C LYS A 101 8.19 3.22 8.92
N SER A 102 8.73 2.45 9.88
CA SER A 102 8.75 0.99 9.89
C SER A 102 7.50 0.34 9.27
N PHE A 103 7.74 -0.48 8.25
CA PHE A 103 6.75 -1.40 7.71
C PHE A 103 6.86 -2.68 8.53
N THR A 104 5.97 -2.90 9.49
CA THR A 104 5.91 -4.17 10.21
C THR A 104 4.82 -5.03 9.58
N PRO A 105 5.17 -6.16 8.94
CA PRO A 105 4.19 -7.10 8.41
C PRO A 105 3.26 -7.67 9.48
N ASN A 106 3.66 -7.59 10.76
CA ASN A 106 2.85 -7.85 11.94
C ASN A 106 3.46 -7.07 13.12
N GLU A 107 2.68 -6.28 13.85
CA GLU A 107 2.81 -6.31 15.32
C GLU A 107 2.34 -7.72 15.71
N LEU A 108 3.27 -8.67 15.79
CA LEU A 108 2.99 -9.93 16.48
C LEU A 108 2.97 -9.56 17.95
N ASP A 109 1.81 -9.74 18.56
CA ASP A 109 1.64 -9.80 20.01
C ASP A 109 2.84 -10.50 20.66
N LEU A 110 3.60 -9.74 21.46
CA LEU A 110 4.40 -10.22 22.58
C LEU A 110 4.11 -9.33 23.79
#